data_AF-A0A8D8JZS4-F1
#
_entry.id   AF-A0A8D8JZS4-F1
#
_cell.length_a   1.000
_cell.length_b   1.000
_cell.length_c   1.000
_cell.angle_alpha   90.00
_cell.angle_beta   90.00
_cell.angle_gamma   90.00
#
_symmetry.space_group_name_H-M   'P 1'
#
loop_
_entity.id
_entity.type
_entity.pdbx_description
1 polymer ?
#
loop_
_entity_poly.entity_id
_entity_poly.type
_entity_poly.pdbx_seq_one_letter_code
_entity_poly.pdbx_strand_id
1 'polypeptide(L)'
;GVPHNFELIFLWGLPYWLALADQMQWDSADKRVADIVMTLWANFAKYTNPTQVGVYIKWDQFTTDEPGVLIIDRSFNMSDHTTMSFSAVKFWNHYYPNVISFAAQCCNATYAADGAPAMFSSSLVGSV
;
A
#
# COMPACT_ATOMS: atom_id res chain seq x y z
N GLY A 1 11.10 10.71 2.54
CA GLY A 1 10.03 9.98 1.85
C GLY A 1 9.49 10.85 0.72
N VAL A 2 8.72 10.26 -0.20
CA VAL A 2 8.04 11.00 -1.28
C VAL A 2 6.69 11.51 -0.74
N PRO A 3 6.35 12.81 -0.90
CA PRO A 3 5.06 13.33 -0.47
C PRO A 3 3.89 12.67 -1.20
N HIS A 4 2.71 12.70 -0.57
CA HIS A 4 1.48 12.24 -1.20
C HIS A 4 1.19 13.03 -2.49
N ASN A 5 0.70 12.34 -3.53
CA ASN A 5 0.35 12.89 -4.85
C ASN A 5 1.52 13.47 -5.66
N PHE A 6 2.76 13.21 -5.26
CA PHE A 6 3.94 13.69 -5.99
C PHE A 6 4.09 13.01 -7.36
N GLU A 7 3.51 11.83 -7.55
CA GLU A 7 3.48 11.11 -8.83
C GLU A 7 2.71 11.85 -9.93
N LEU A 8 1.74 12.69 -9.56
CA LEU A 8 0.92 13.44 -10.52
C LEU A 8 1.77 14.36 -11.41
N ILE A 9 2.86 14.88 -10.87
CA ILE A 9 3.79 15.75 -11.60
C ILE A 9 4.33 15.05 -12.85
N PHE A 10 4.71 13.78 -12.72
CA PHE A 10 5.24 12.97 -13.81
C PHE A 10 4.15 12.50 -14.75
N LEU A 11 2.97 12.17 -14.21
CA LEU A 11 1.81 11.74 -15.01
C LEU A 11 1.31 12.85 -15.96
N TRP A 12 1.31 14.10 -15.49
CA TRP A 12 0.85 15.24 -16.28
C TRP A 12 1.96 15.92 -17.11
N GLY A 13 3.19 15.40 -17.05
CA GLY A 13 4.30 15.92 -17.82
C GLY A 13 4.73 17.34 -17.43
N LEU A 14 4.58 17.72 -16.15
CA LEU A 14 5.03 19.03 -15.65
C LEU A 14 6.50 19.37 -15.97
N PRO A 15 7.45 18.39 -16.04
CA PRO A 15 8.82 18.67 -16.48
C PRO A 15 8.95 19.28 -17.88
N TYR A 16 7.89 19.25 -18.69
CA TYR A 16 7.82 19.85 -20.03
C TYR A 16 7.06 21.19 -20.09
N TRP A 17 6.46 21.63 -18.98
CA TRP A 17 5.65 22.85 -18.97
C TRP A 17 6.54 24.10 -18.94
N LEU A 18 6.70 24.73 -20.10
CA LEU A 18 7.52 25.94 -20.27
C LEU A 18 7.06 27.11 -19.38
N ALA A 19 5.76 27.19 -19.08
CA ALA A 19 5.19 28.23 -18.22
C ALA A 19 5.67 28.16 -16.76
N LEU A 20 6.24 27.03 -16.32
CA LEU A 20 6.73 26.82 -14.96
C LEU A 20 8.27 26.72 -14.87
N ALA A 21 8.98 26.94 -15.98
CA ALA A 21 10.42 26.72 -16.07
C ALA A 21 11.23 27.56 -15.07
N ASP A 22 10.76 28.77 -14.73
CA ASP A 22 11.43 29.65 -13.77
C ASP A 22 11.16 29.29 -12.30
N GLN A 23 10.11 28.51 -12.02
CA GLN A 23 9.72 28.13 -10.67
C GLN A 23 10.31 26.80 -10.22
N MET A 24 10.70 25.95 -11.17
CA MET A 24 11.11 24.58 -10.88
C MET A 24 12.16 24.08 -11.89
N GLN A 25 13.34 23.74 -11.37
CA GLN A 25 14.43 23.19 -12.17
C GLN A 25 14.26 21.67 -12.28
N TRP A 26 14.03 21.20 -13.50
CA TRP A 26 13.88 19.78 -13.81
C TRP A 26 15.17 19.24 -14.43
N ASP A 27 15.70 18.15 -13.89
CA ASP A 27 16.84 17.47 -14.49
C ASP A 27 16.41 16.56 -15.66
N SER A 28 17.38 16.02 -16.40
CA SER A 28 17.08 15.08 -17.50
C SER A 28 16.52 13.74 -17.01
N ALA A 29 16.77 13.36 -15.76
CA ALA A 29 16.20 12.15 -15.17
C ALA A 29 14.71 12.35 -14.85
N ASP A 30 14.29 13.52 -14.37
CA ASP A 30 12.90 13.85 -14.09
C ASP A 30 12.05 13.78 -15.37
N LYS A 31 12.59 14.34 -16.48
CA LYS A 31 11.99 14.26 -17.81
C LYS A 31 11.87 12.81 -18.29
N ARG A 32 12.93 12.02 -18.10
CA ARG A 32 12.92 10.59 -18.45
C ARG A 32 11.88 9.80 -17.64
N VAL A 33 11.74 10.09 -16.35
CA VAL A 33 10.71 9.45 -15.51
C VAL A 33 9.31 9.83 -16.01
N ALA A 34 9.08 11.11 -16.32
CA ALA A 34 7.80 11.56 -16.88
C ALA A 34 7.47 10.84 -18.21
N ASP A 35 8.42 10.76 -19.14
CA ASP A 35 8.23 10.08 -20.43
C ASP A 35 7.82 8.63 -20.25
N ILE A 36 8.52 7.92 -19.37
CA ILE A 36 8.26 6.51 -19.08
C ILE A 36 6.89 6.36 -18.45
N VAL A 37 6.57 7.13 -17.40
CA VAL A 37 5.27 7.05 -16.70
C VAL A 37 4.13 7.36 -17.67
N MET A 38 4.21 8.45 -18.42
CA MET A 38 3.19 8.81 -19.41
C MET A 38 3.02 7.72 -20.47
N THR A 39 4.11 7.11 -20.95
CA THR A 39 4.06 6.02 -21.93
C THR A 39 3.40 4.77 -21.35
N LEU A 40 3.76 4.39 -20.12
CA LEU A 40 3.14 3.26 -19.42
C LEU A 40 1.62 3.47 -19.27
N TRP A 41 1.20 4.67 -18.87
CA TRP A 41 -0.22 5.02 -18.73
C TRP A 41 -0.95 5.04 -20.07
N ALA A 42 -0.37 5.62 -21.12
CA ALA A 42 -0.95 5.64 -22.46
C ALA A 42 -1.10 4.22 -23.04
N ASN A 43 -0.09 3.37 -22.85
CA ASN A 43 -0.14 1.97 -23.26
C ASN A 43 -1.20 1.18 -22.51
N PHE A 44 -1.30 1.37 -21.18
CA PHE A 44 -2.34 0.73 -20.39
C PHE A 44 -3.75 1.13 -20.87
N ALA A 45 -3.97 2.43 -21.09
CA ALA A 45 -5.25 2.93 -21.59
C ALA A 45 -5.60 2.36 -22.98
N LYS A 46 -4.61 2.15 -23.85
CA LYS A 46 -4.82 1.70 -25.24
C LYS A 46 -4.88 0.18 -25.39
N TYR A 47 -4.07 -0.56 -24.64
CA TYR A 47 -3.80 -1.98 -24.87
C TYR A 47 -4.02 -2.86 -23.63
N THR A 48 -4.42 -2.28 -22.49
CA THR A 48 -4.48 -2.94 -21.18
C THR A 48 -3.16 -3.52 -20.66
N ASN A 49 -2.06 -3.32 -21.39
CA ASN A 49 -0.71 -3.71 -21.04
C ASN A 49 0.20 -2.46 -21.03
N PRO A 50 0.73 -2.01 -19.87
CA PRO A 50 1.58 -0.83 -19.77
C PRO A 50 2.88 -0.92 -20.59
N THR A 51 3.40 -2.12 -20.83
CA THR A 51 4.73 -2.35 -21.44
C THR A 51 4.65 -2.76 -22.92
N GLN A 52 3.49 -2.56 -23.55
CA GLN A 52 3.22 -3.04 -24.91
C GLN A 52 4.19 -2.47 -25.97
N VAL A 53 4.46 -1.16 -25.97
CA VAL A 53 5.33 -0.50 -26.96
C VAL A 53 6.12 0.67 -26.36
N GLY A 54 7.32 0.93 -26.87
CA GLY A 54 8.07 2.15 -26.56
C GLY A 54 8.69 2.23 -25.16
N VAL A 55 8.68 1.13 -24.39
CA VAL A 55 9.26 1.07 -23.04
C VAL A 55 10.08 -0.22 -22.89
N TYR A 56 11.32 -0.10 -22.40
CA TYR A 56 12.20 -1.25 -22.08
C TYR A 56 12.13 -1.58 -20.58
N ILE A 57 10.93 -1.65 -20.01
CA ILE A 57 10.72 -1.94 -18.59
C ILE A 57 9.92 -3.22 -18.49
N LYS A 58 10.38 -4.12 -17.63
CA LYS A 58 9.61 -5.29 -17.24
C LYS A 58 8.64 -4.87 -16.14
N TRP A 59 7.35 -4.91 -16.44
CA TRP A 59 6.29 -4.73 -15.45
C TRP A 59 5.41 -5.97 -15.49
N ASP A 60 5.69 -6.89 -14.58
CA ASP A 60 4.94 -8.14 -14.48
C ASP A 60 3.57 -7.90 -13.84
N GLN A 61 2.59 -8.71 -14.22
CA GLN A 61 1.25 -8.62 -13.69
C GLN A 61 1.23 -9.01 -12.21
N PHE A 62 0.58 -8.20 -11.38
CA PHE A 62 0.35 -8.54 -9.98
C PHE A 62 -0.64 -9.71 -9.87
N THR A 63 -0.26 -10.75 -9.15
CA THR A 63 -1.15 -11.86 -8.78
C THR A 63 -1.07 -12.14 -7.28
N THR A 64 -1.98 -12.96 -6.74
CA THR A 64 -1.91 -13.38 -5.33
C THR A 64 -0.71 -14.27 -5.05
N ASP A 65 -0.27 -15.03 -6.05
CA ASP A 65 0.87 -15.95 -5.95
C ASP A 65 2.19 -15.21 -6.14
N GLU A 66 2.19 -14.19 -7.02
CA GLU A 66 3.33 -13.33 -7.33
C GLU A 66 2.94 -11.85 -7.13
N PRO A 67 2.97 -11.33 -5.89
CA PRO A 67 2.52 -9.98 -5.57
C PRO A 67 3.57 -8.90 -5.89
N GLY A 68 4.17 -8.97 -7.09
CA GLY A 68 5.24 -8.08 -7.52
C GLY A 68 4.69 -6.70 -7.87
N VAL A 69 5.36 -5.64 -7.41
CA VAL A 69 5.03 -4.26 -7.76
C VAL A 69 6.19 -3.60 -8.48
N LEU A 70 5.89 -2.74 -9.45
CA LEU A 70 6.92 -1.93 -10.10
C LEU A 70 7.34 -0.78 -9.17
N ILE A 71 8.63 -0.69 -8.87
CA ILE A 71 9.21 0.44 -8.15
C ILE A 71 9.53 1.52 -9.17
N ILE A 72 8.86 2.67 -9.04
CA ILE A 72 9.07 3.84 -9.89
C ILE A 72 10.07 4.78 -9.20
N ASP A 73 11.30 4.76 -9.68
CA ASP A 73 12.37 5.68 -9.31
C ASP A 73 13.30 5.95 -10.52
N ARG A 74 14.54 6.37 -10.29
CA ARG A 74 15.51 6.60 -11.39
C ARG A 74 15.93 5.31 -12.12
N SER A 75 15.68 4.15 -11.51
CA SER A 75 15.99 2.79 -11.95
C SER A 75 14.76 1.88 -11.81
N PHE A 76 13.88 1.92 -12.80
CA PHE A 76 12.65 1.11 -12.85
C PHE A 76 12.95 -0.39 -12.71
N ASN A 77 12.54 -0.96 -11.58
CA ASN A 77 12.74 -2.37 -11.25
C ASN A 77 11.49 -2.95 -10.60
N MET A 78 11.25 -4.24 -10.83
CA MET A 78 10.25 -4.98 -10.05
C MET A 78 10.73 -5.14 -8.62
N SER A 79 9.79 -5.06 -7.67
CA SER A 79 10.05 -5.35 -6.27
C SER A 79 10.55 -6.78 -6.11
N ASP A 80 11.54 -6.97 -5.26
CA ASP A 80 11.96 -8.30 -4.85
C ASP A 80 10.96 -8.87 -3.83
N HIS A 81 10.34 -10.00 -4.16
CA HIS A 81 9.37 -10.69 -3.32
C HIS A 81 9.95 -11.12 -1.96
N THR A 82 11.27 -11.26 -1.85
CA THR A 82 11.93 -11.63 -0.60
C THR A 82 12.10 -10.46 0.36
N THR A 83 12.10 -9.22 -0.15
CA THR A 83 12.35 -8.01 0.65
C THR A 83 11.10 -7.14 0.80
N MET A 84 10.15 -7.21 -0.14
CA MET A 84 8.90 -6.46 -0.10
C MET A 84 7.91 -7.07 0.92
N SER A 85 7.84 -6.50 2.11
CA SER A 85 6.96 -6.98 3.18
C SER A 85 5.58 -6.31 3.15
N PHE A 86 4.54 -7.10 2.92
CA PHE A 86 3.14 -6.68 3.06
C PHE A 86 2.62 -6.83 4.51
N SER A 87 3.50 -6.92 5.51
CA SER A 87 3.10 -7.12 6.91
C SER A 87 2.20 -6.02 7.46
N ALA A 88 2.43 -4.76 7.09
CA ALA A 88 1.56 -3.65 7.49
C ALA A 88 0.14 -3.80 6.90
N VAL A 89 0.04 -4.20 5.63
CA VAL A 89 -1.25 -4.47 4.96
C VAL A 89 -1.97 -5.63 5.65
N LYS A 90 -1.25 -6.72 5.98
CA LYS A 90 -1.81 -7.86 6.71
C LYS A 90 -2.25 -7.49 8.13
N PHE A 91 -1.49 -6.63 8.81
CA PHE A 91 -1.83 -6.15 10.14
C PHE A 91 -3.18 -5.44 10.14
N TRP A 92 -3.37 -4.46 9.26
CA TRP A 92 -4.60 -3.67 9.22
C TRP A 92 -5.80 -4.45 8.70
N ASN A 93 -5.61 -5.37 7.74
CA ASN A 93 -6.73 -6.09 7.13
C ASN A 93 -7.12 -7.39 7.86
N HIS A 94 -6.18 -8.05 8.55
CA HIS A 94 -6.45 -9.33 9.20
C HIS A 94 -6.26 -9.28 10.71
N TYR A 95 -5.14 -8.76 11.20
CA TYR A 95 -4.83 -8.81 12.63
C TYR A 95 -5.72 -7.86 13.44
N TYR A 96 -5.76 -6.59 13.06
CA TYR A 96 -6.47 -5.55 13.81
C TYR A 96 -7.99 -5.83 13.94
N PRO A 97 -8.72 -6.22 12.88
CA PRO A 97 -10.14 -6.56 13.00
C PRO A 97 -10.38 -7.75 13.93
N ASN A 98 -9.51 -8.76 13.90
CA ASN A 98 -9.61 -9.91 14.79
C ASN A 98 -9.45 -9.51 16.26
N VAL A 99 -8.48 -8.64 16.56
CA VAL A 99 -8.28 -8.12 17.93
C VAL A 99 -9.50 -7.34 18.41
N ILE A 100 -10.06 -6.46 17.58
CA ILE A 100 -11.27 -5.71 17.93
C ILE A 100 -12.47 -6.65 18.14
N SER A 101 -12.63 -7.66 17.28
CA SER A 101 -13.73 -8.63 17.40
C SER A 101 -13.65 -9.45 18.70
N PHE A 102 -12.44 -9.87 19.07
CA PHE A 102 -12.19 -10.61 20.31
C PHE A 102 -12.45 -9.72 21.53
N ALA A 103 -11.95 -8.49 21.54
CA ALA A 103 -12.16 -7.54 22.63
C ALA A 103 -13.65 -7.20 22.82
N ALA A 104 -14.40 -7.04 21.73
CA ALA A 104 -15.84 -6.77 21.78
C ALA A 104 -16.64 -7.94 22.39
N GLN A 105 -16.25 -9.18 22.10
CA GLN A 105 -16.86 -10.37 22.71
C GLN A 105 -16.62 -10.42 24.22
N CYS A 106 -15.42 -10.06 24.68
CA CYS A 106 -15.12 -9.98 26.12
C CYS A 106 -16.02 -8.94 26.82
N CYS A 107 -16.19 -7.75 26.23
CA CYS A 107 -17.07 -6.73 26.80
C CYS A 107 -18.54 -7.17 26.84
N ASN A 108 -19.05 -7.80 25.78
CA ASN A 108 -20.44 -8.30 25.77
C ASN A 108 -20.67 -9.41 26.81
N ALA A 109 -19.68 -10.28 27.05
CA ALA A 109 -19.77 -11.30 28.10
C ALA A 109 -19.83 -10.68 29.51
N THR A 110 -19.07 -9.62 29.77
CA THR A 110 -19.15 -8.89 31.05
C THR A 110 -20.45 -8.13 31.23
N TYR A 111 -20.99 -7.49 30.17
CA TYR A 111 -22.30 -6.83 30.23
C TYR A 111 -23.46 -7.81 30.44
N ALA A 112 -23.38 -9.01 29.85
CA ALA A 112 -24.38 -10.06 30.07
C ALA A 112 -24.30 -10.68 31.48
N ALA A 113 -23.10 -10.69 32.10
CA ALA A 113 -22.91 -11.16 33.47
C ALA A 113 -23.41 -10.16 34.52
N ASP A 114 -23.37 -8.86 34.24
CA ASP A 114 -23.87 -7.79 35.15
C ASP A 114 -25.42 -7.72 35.23
N GLY A 115 -26.13 -8.45 34.36
CA GLY A 115 -27.60 -8.60 34.39
C GLY A 115 -28.11 -9.79 35.19
N ALA A 116 -27.23 -10.63 35.75
CA ALA A 116 -27.57 -11.73 36.63
C ALA A 116 -27.03 -11.44 38.04
N PRO A 117 -27.77 -11.74 39.13
CA PRO A 117 -27.23 -11.53 40.46
C PRO A 117 -26.03 -12.45 40.62
N ALA A 118 -24.87 -11.84 40.81
CA ALA A 118 -23.64 -12.56 41.04
C ALA A 118 -23.73 -13.34 42.37
N MET A 119 -24.01 -14.64 42.30
CA MET A 119 -23.62 -15.55 43.37
C MET A 119 -22.11 -15.83 43.23
N PHE A 120 -21.29 -14.87 43.66
CA PHE A 120 -19.91 -15.17 43.98
C PHE A 120 -19.89 -16.04 45.24
N SER A 121 -19.78 -17.36 45.06
CA SER A 121 -19.37 -18.25 46.15
C SER A 121 -17.85 -18.17 46.26
N SER A 122 -17.39 -17.39 47.23
CA SER A 122 -16.00 -17.35 47.65
C SER A 122 -15.69 -18.58 48.50
N SER A 123 -14.94 -19.54 47.96
CA SER A 123 -14.13 -20.45 48.79
C SER A 123 -13.20 -21.30 47.94
N LEU A 124 -11.98 -20.81 47.72
CA LEU A 124 -10.80 -21.66 47.70
C LEU A 124 -9.70 -20.93 48.49
N VAL A 125 -9.82 -21.03 49.82
CA VAL A 125 -8.70 -20.81 50.72
C VAL A 125 -7.76 -21.99 50.50
N GLY A 126 -6.60 -21.71 49.91
CA GLY A 126 -5.52 -22.69 49.82
C GLY A 126 -5.13 -23.19 51.21
N SER A 127 -4.91 -24.50 51.32
CA SER A 127 -4.31 -25.11 52.51
C SER A 127 -3.48 -26.31 52.07
N VAL A 128 -2.16 -26.11 52.25
CA VAL A 128 -1.03 -27.05 52.37
C VAL A 128 -0.65 -27.88 51.15
#